data_AF-A0A953V3A4-F1
#
_entry.id   AF-A0A953V3A4-F1
#
_cell.length_a   1.000
_cell.length_b   1.000
_cell.length_c   1.000
_cell.angle_alpha   90.00
_cell.angle_beta   90.00
_cell.angle_gamma   90.00
#
_symmetry.space_group_name_H-M   'P 1'
#
loop_
_entity.id
_entity.type
_entity.pdbx_description
1 polymer ?
#
loop_
_entity_poly.entity_id
_entity_poly.type
_entity_poly.pdbx_seq_one_letter_code
_entity_poly.pdbx_strand_id
1 'polypeptide(L)'
;MGVTKKIAMLQAILLATVLAIALLASGAPGRDPSRKIPCKTAEIAAKCYWTHGRLSVYNGTPSWRLWKIGTHHILGIHSGSGAERIDPLDNEHPEFPANLERAFKTPYDWIFAAFEVCPLEPEKAGVMQRVCIESAKNIVVGQ
;
A
#
# COMPACT_ATOMS: atom_id res chain seq x y z
N MET A 1 1.63 -51.41 -26.25
CA MET A 1 2.20 -50.05 -26.32
C MET A 1 1.21 -48.88 -26.17
N GLY A 2 -0.11 -49.07 -26.28
CA GLY A 2 -1.07 -47.94 -26.26
C GLY A 2 -1.49 -47.40 -24.88
N VAL A 3 -1.46 -48.23 -23.83
CA VAL A 3 -2.01 -47.87 -22.50
C VAL A 3 -1.04 -46.99 -21.71
N THR A 4 0.25 -47.30 -21.73
CA THR A 4 1.30 -46.56 -21.01
C THR A 4 1.48 -45.12 -21.53
N LYS A 5 1.34 -44.92 -22.85
CA LYS A 5 1.36 -43.59 -23.47
C LYS A 5 0.17 -42.73 -23.04
N LYS A 6 -1.03 -43.31 -22.91
CA LYS A 6 -2.22 -42.59 -22.46
C LYS A 6 -2.10 -42.14 -21.00
N ILE A 7 -1.56 -42.99 -20.13
CA ILE A 7 -1.35 -42.68 -18.71
C ILE A 7 -0.34 -41.52 -18.57
N ALA A 8 0.78 -41.57 -19.27
CA ALA A 8 1.78 -40.50 -19.25
C ALA A 8 1.21 -39.16 -19.77
N MET A 9 0.36 -39.20 -20.81
CA MET A 9 -0.26 -38.01 -21.38
C MET A 9 -1.31 -37.39 -20.44
N LEU A 10 -2.12 -38.22 -19.75
CA LEU A 10 -3.06 -37.77 -18.71
C LEU A 10 -2.33 -37.14 -17.51
N GLN A 11 -1.20 -37.73 -17.08
CA GLN A 11 -0.38 -37.17 -16.00
C GLN A 11 0.24 -35.82 -16.39
N ALA A 12 0.74 -35.68 -17.62
CA ALA A 12 1.29 -34.42 -18.11
C ALA A 12 0.23 -33.31 -18.17
N ILE A 13 -1.00 -33.63 -18.58
CA ILE A 13 -2.12 -32.68 -18.62
C ILE A 13 -2.53 -32.25 -17.20
N LEU A 14 -2.62 -33.20 -16.27
CA LEU A 14 -2.92 -32.92 -14.85
C LEU A 14 -1.85 -32.05 -14.18
N LEU A 15 -0.57 -32.30 -14.48
CA LEU A 15 0.53 -31.48 -13.97
C LEU A 15 0.51 -30.06 -14.54
N ALA A 16 0.22 -29.92 -15.84
CA ALA A 16 0.14 -28.61 -16.49
C ALA A 16 -1.05 -27.76 -15.97
N THR A 17 -2.20 -28.37 -15.69
CA THR A 17 -3.36 -27.65 -15.14
C THR A 17 -3.15 -27.22 -13.69
N VAL A 18 -2.54 -28.07 -12.85
CA VAL A 18 -2.19 -27.69 -11.46
C VAL A 18 -1.20 -26.52 -11.45
N LEU A 19 -0.21 -26.53 -12.34
CA LEU A 19 0.76 -25.44 -12.46
C LEU A 19 0.08 -24.13 -12.91
N ALA A 20 -0.83 -24.18 -13.89
CA ALA A 20 -1.55 -22.99 -14.36
C ALA A 20 -2.44 -22.35 -13.27
N ILE A 21 -3.08 -23.16 -12.41
CA ILE A 21 -3.90 -22.67 -11.30
C ILE A 21 -3.04 -22.00 -10.22
N ALA A 22 -1.85 -22.53 -9.94
CA ALA A 22 -0.94 -21.96 -8.95
C ALA A 22 -0.42 -20.57 -9.35
N LEU A 23 -0.18 -20.31 -10.64
CA LEU A 23 0.25 -18.99 -11.12
C LEU A 23 -0.85 -17.92 -11.04
N LEU A 24 -2.13 -18.30 -11.07
CA LEU A 24 -3.25 -17.35 -10.97
C LEU A 24 -3.52 -16.88 -9.54
N ALA A 25 -3.07 -17.63 -8.53
CA ALA A 25 -3.36 -17.34 -7.12
C ALA A 25 -2.39 -16.34 -6.46
N SER A 26 -1.30 -15.95 -7.11
CA SER A 26 -0.22 -15.16 -6.48
C SER A 26 -0.48 -13.64 -6.41
N GLY A 27 -1.62 -13.15 -6.89
CA GLY A 27 -1.89 -11.71 -7.06
C GLY A 27 -2.76 -11.03 -6.02
N ALA A 28 -3.15 -11.71 -4.92
CA ALA A 28 -4.02 -11.08 -3.93
C ALA A 28 -3.26 -9.96 -3.19
N PRO A 29 -3.77 -8.71 -3.17
CA PRO A 29 -3.18 -7.65 -2.35
C PRO A 29 -3.21 -8.11 -0.90
N GLY A 30 -2.03 -8.16 -0.27
CA GLY A 30 -1.89 -8.59 1.11
C GLY A 30 -2.63 -7.62 2.02
N ARG A 31 -3.82 -8.00 2.48
CA ARG A 31 -4.51 -7.29 3.55
C ARG A 31 -3.63 -7.37 4.80
N ASP A 32 -3.19 -6.22 5.30
CA ASP A 32 -2.57 -6.13 6.63
C ASP A 32 -3.67 -6.38 7.66
N PRO A 33 -3.68 -7.53 8.38
CA PRO A 33 -4.76 -7.87 9.29
C PRO A 33 -4.87 -6.92 10.49
N SER A 34 -3.89 -6.03 10.71
CA SER A 34 -3.97 -5.00 11.75
C SER A 34 -4.85 -3.81 11.38
N ARG A 35 -5.13 -3.57 10.09
CA ARG A 35 -5.88 -2.39 9.66
C ARG A 35 -7.39 -2.63 9.62
N LYS A 36 -8.14 -1.68 10.19
CA LYS A 36 -9.61 -1.66 10.12
C LYS A 36 -10.07 -1.07 8.79
N ILE A 37 -9.31 -0.12 8.25
CA ILE A 37 -9.65 0.59 7.02
C ILE A 37 -8.69 0.16 5.92
N PRO A 38 -9.18 -0.47 4.83
CA PRO A 38 -8.30 -0.91 3.76
C PRO A 38 -7.78 0.31 2.99
N CYS A 39 -6.45 0.42 2.90
CA CYS A 39 -5.81 1.42 2.04
C CYS A 39 -5.99 1.03 0.57
N LYS A 40 -5.42 -0.09 0.15
CA LYS A 40 -5.57 -0.59 -1.23
C LYS A 40 -6.84 -1.42 -1.40
N THR A 41 -7.83 -0.87 -2.09
CA THR A 41 -9.02 -1.60 -2.56
C THR A 41 -8.89 -2.00 -4.03
N ALA A 42 -9.74 -2.91 -4.52
CA ALA A 42 -9.70 -3.35 -5.92
C ALA A 42 -9.86 -2.18 -6.91
N GLU A 43 -10.66 -1.18 -6.53
CA GLU A 43 -10.99 -0.01 -7.36
C GLU A 43 -9.81 0.95 -7.54
N ILE A 44 -8.92 1.04 -6.53
CA ILE A 44 -7.78 1.97 -6.57
C ILE A 44 -6.41 1.29 -6.73
N ALA A 45 -6.35 -0.05 -6.61
CA ALA A 45 -5.10 -0.81 -6.69
C ALA A 45 -4.26 -0.48 -7.94
N ALA A 46 -4.90 -0.33 -9.11
CA ALA A 46 -4.23 -0.01 -10.36
C ALA A 46 -3.61 1.41 -10.40
N LYS A 47 -4.00 2.29 -9.47
CA LYS A 47 -3.49 3.66 -9.36
C LYS A 47 -2.40 3.79 -8.30
N CYS A 48 -2.16 2.76 -7.50
CA CYS A 48 -1.11 2.79 -6.49
C CYS A 48 0.26 2.80 -7.18
N TYR A 49 1.20 3.54 -6.62
CA TYR A 49 2.54 3.67 -7.18
C TYR A 49 3.60 3.80 -6.10
N TRP A 50 4.84 3.47 -6.45
CA TRP A 50 5.99 3.63 -5.56
C TRP A 50 6.59 5.02 -5.69
N THR A 51 6.85 5.67 -4.56
CA THR A 51 7.58 6.94 -4.48
C THR A 51 8.56 6.93 -3.34
N HIS A 52 9.69 7.63 -3.51
CA HIS A 52 10.56 7.95 -2.39
C HIS A 52 10.05 9.21 -1.71
N GLY A 53 10.06 9.22 -0.38
CA GLY A 53 9.49 10.33 0.36
C GLY A 53 10.05 10.50 1.75
N ARG A 54 9.69 11.64 2.36
CA ARG A 54 9.82 11.87 3.80
C ARG A 54 8.42 11.95 4.42
N LEU A 55 8.09 11.00 5.26
CA LEU A 55 6.88 11.01 6.08
C LEU A 55 7.19 11.67 7.43
N SER A 56 6.35 12.63 7.86
CA SER A 56 6.51 13.34 9.13
C SER A 56 5.17 13.89 9.61
N VAL A 57 5.10 14.28 10.88
CA VAL A 57 3.99 15.07 11.44
C VAL A 57 4.22 16.55 11.16
N TYR A 58 3.15 17.27 10.79
CA TYR A 58 3.12 18.70 10.51
C TYR A 58 1.97 19.36 11.27
N ASN A 59 2.08 20.67 11.49
CA ASN A 59 0.97 21.46 12.03
C ASN A 59 -0.11 21.68 10.96
N GLY A 60 -1.37 21.53 11.37
CA GLY A 60 -2.57 21.70 10.54
C GLY A 60 -3.01 20.42 9.82
N THR A 61 -4.19 20.43 9.23
CA THR A 61 -4.84 19.23 8.70
C THR A 61 -4.49 18.94 7.22
N PRO A 62 -4.15 17.69 6.86
CA PRO A 62 -3.88 16.53 7.73
C PRO A 62 -2.51 16.66 8.43
N SER A 63 -2.41 16.07 9.63
CA SER A 63 -1.19 16.09 10.44
C SER A 63 -0.06 15.29 9.81
N TRP A 64 -0.37 14.10 9.30
CA TRP A 64 0.63 13.26 8.64
C TRP A 64 0.76 13.63 7.18
N ARG A 65 1.99 13.95 6.76
CA ARG A 65 2.27 14.33 5.37
C ARG A 65 3.51 13.65 4.83
N LEU A 66 3.43 13.27 3.56
CA LEU A 66 4.53 12.70 2.80
C LEU A 66 5.02 13.71 1.77
N TRP A 67 6.23 14.20 1.94
CA TRP A 67 6.91 14.95 0.90
C TRP A 67 7.51 13.99 -0.13
N LYS A 68 7.11 14.13 -1.40
CA LYS A 68 7.71 13.39 -2.51
C LYS A 68 9.07 13.99 -2.85
N ILE A 69 10.14 13.25 -2.56
CA ILE A 69 11.52 13.72 -2.75
C ILE A 69 11.75 14.07 -4.22
N GLY A 70 12.39 15.22 -4.45
CA GLY A 70 12.65 15.74 -5.80
C GLY A 70 11.47 16.50 -6.43
N THR A 71 10.40 16.74 -5.68
CA THR A 71 9.24 17.51 -6.13
C THR A 71 8.83 18.56 -5.09
N HIS A 72 7.91 19.45 -5.46
CA HIS A 72 7.24 20.34 -4.51
C HIS A 72 5.93 19.76 -3.95
N HIS A 73 5.58 18.52 -4.30
CA HIS A 73 4.28 17.96 -3.97
C HIS A 73 4.31 17.28 -2.59
N ILE A 74 3.42 17.73 -1.71
CA ILE A 74 3.12 17.13 -0.41
C ILE A 74 1.81 16.33 -0.54
N LEU A 75 1.82 15.09 -0.05
CA LEU A 75 0.63 14.25 0.06
C LEU A 75 0.10 14.27 1.49
N GLY A 76 -1.21 14.35 1.63
CA GLY A 76 -1.90 14.24 2.91
C GLY A 76 -2.28 12.79 3.18
N ILE A 77 -1.93 12.27 4.35
CA ILE A 77 -2.10 10.85 4.66
C ILE A 77 -3.42 10.58 5.39
N HIS A 78 -4.12 9.56 4.91
CA HIS A 78 -5.38 9.01 5.43
C HIS A 78 -5.30 7.48 5.46
N SER A 79 -6.15 6.80 6.22
CA SER A 79 -6.11 5.32 6.26
C SER A 79 -6.58 4.67 4.96
N GLY A 80 -7.56 5.27 4.27
CA GLY A 80 -8.15 4.71 3.07
C GLY A 80 -9.38 5.47 2.56
N SER A 81 -10.05 4.91 1.55
CA SER A 81 -11.24 5.54 0.96
C SER A 81 -12.42 5.56 1.94
N GLY A 82 -12.99 6.74 2.18
CA GLY A 82 -14.13 6.92 3.10
C GLY A 82 -13.77 6.81 4.58
N ALA A 83 -12.48 6.86 4.93
CA ALA A 83 -12.00 6.73 6.30
C ALA A 83 -12.65 7.75 7.24
N GLU A 84 -12.86 8.98 6.78
CA GLU A 84 -13.50 10.06 7.54
C GLU A 84 -14.95 9.74 7.99
N ARG A 85 -15.62 8.78 7.34
CA ARG A 85 -16.97 8.33 7.73
C ARG A 85 -16.94 7.35 8.90
N ILE A 86 -15.81 6.67 9.09
CA ILE A 86 -15.58 5.66 10.13
C ILE A 86 -14.91 6.32 11.34
N ASP A 87 -13.88 7.12 11.09
CA ASP A 87 -13.17 7.92 12.08
C ASP A 87 -13.08 9.38 11.60
N PRO A 88 -13.84 10.30 12.23
CA PRO A 88 -13.81 11.73 11.89
C PRO A 88 -12.45 12.41 12.07
N LEU A 89 -11.50 11.77 12.78
CA LEU A 89 -10.13 12.26 13.01
C LEU A 89 -9.06 11.44 12.29
N ASP A 90 -9.44 10.64 11.28
CA ASP A 90 -8.51 9.86 10.46
C ASP A 90 -7.35 10.70 9.86
N ASN A 91 -7.63 11.96 9.51
CA ASN A 91 -6.63 12.92 9.02
C ASN A 91 -5.55 13.30 10.05
N GLU A 92 -5.81 13.05 11.33
CA GLU A 92 -4.89 13.33 12.43
C GLU A 92 -4.16 12.04 12.87
N HIS A 93 -4.83 10.88 12.76
CA HIS A 93 -4.34 9.59 13.25
C HIS A 93 -4.60 8.44 12.24
N PRO A 94 -4.04 8.49 11.02
CA PRO A 94 -4.26 7.45 10.03
C PRO A 94 -3.59 6.13 10.43
N GLU A 95 -4.16 5.01 10.01
CA GLU A 95 -3.58 3.68 10.12
C GLU A 95 -2.43 3.52 9.12
N PHE A 96 -1.31 2.96 9.59
CA PHE A 96 -0.14 2.70 8.75
C PHE A 96 0.08 1.19 8.57
N PRO A 97 0.88 0.74 7.59
CA PRO A 97 1.36 -0.64 7.56
C PRO A 97 2.14 -0.95 8.83
N ALA A 98 1.98 -2.16 9.37
CA ALA A 98 2.54 -2.53 10.67
C ALA A 98 4.07 -2.33 10.76
N ASN A 99 4.81 -2.48 9.66
CA ASN A 99 6.25 -2.24 9.65
C ASN A 99 6.62 -0.75 9.74
N LEU A 100 5.77 0.14 9.24
CA LEU A 100 5.92 1.57 9.35
C LEU A 100 5.51 2.07 10.75
N GLU A 101 4.41 1.55 11.31
CA GLU A 101 4.00 1.86 12.69
C GLU A 101 5.12 1.55 13.69
N ARG A 102 5.74 0.38 13.58
CA ARG A 102 6.86 -0.02 14.46
C ARG A 102 8.12 0.82 14.30
N ALA A 103 8.28 1.55 13.20
CA ALA A 103 9.46 2.35 12.95
C ALA A 103 9.44 3.68 13.72
N PHE A 104 8.26 4.21 14.03
CA PHE A 104 8.12 5.40 14.86
C PHE A 104 8.40 5.07 16.32
N LYS A 105 9.34 5.78 16.94
CA LYS A 105 9.57 5.77 18.40
C LYS A 105 8.87 6.94 19.06
N THR A 106 8.79 8.07 18.36
CA THR A 106 8.06 9.26 18.77
C THR A 106 7.26 9.86 17.59
N PRO A 107 6.21 10.65 17.85
CA PRO A 107 5.51 11.38 16.80
C PRO A 107 6.38 12.42 16.07
N TYR A 108 7.55 12.77 16.61
CA TYR A 108 8.45 13.76 16.03
C TYR A 108 9.47 13.14 15.07
N ASP A 109 9.58 11.81 15.04
CA ASP A 109 10.49 11.15 14.12
C ASP A 109 10.03 11.41 12.67
N TRP A 110 10.97 11.64 11.76
CA TRP A 110 10.71 11.58 10.32
C TRP A 110 11.23 10.29 9.73
N ILE A 111 10.50 9.76 8.75
CA ILE A 111 10.86 8.52 8.06
C ILE A 111 11.15 8.80 6.60
N PHE A 112 12.35 8.43 6.17
CA PHE A 112 12.69 8.28 4.76
C PHE A 112 12.49 6.83 4.34
N ALA A 113 11.74 6.60 3.27
CA ALA A 113 11.51 5.27 2.72
C ALA A 113 11.09 5.33 1.26
N ALA A 114 11.03 4.16 0.63
CA ALA A 114 10.17 3.95 -0.53
C ALA A 114 8.78 3.56 -0.03
N PHE A 115 7.75 4.29 -0.48
CA PHE A 115 6.36 4.09 -0.09
C PHE A 115 5.55 3.68 -1.31
N GLU A 116 4.71 2.65 -1.15
CA GLU A 116 3.62 2.40 -2.07
C GLU A 116 2.42 3.23 -1.60
N VAL A 117 2.05 4.24 -2.38
CA VAL A 117 0.96 5.14 -2.07
C VAL A 117 -0.21 4.88 -3.01
N CYS A 118 -1.43 4.91 -2.47
CA CYS A 118 -2.66 4.76 -3.23
C CYS A 118 -3.45 6.08 -3.23
N PRO A 119 -3.63 6.73 -4.40
CA PRO A 119 -4.43 7.94 -4.51
C PRO A 119 -5.89 7.73 -4.11
N LEU A 120 -6.40 8.54 -3.18
CA LEU A 120 -7.81 8.56 -2.79
C LEU A 120 -8.63 9.55 -3.62
N GLU A 121 -7.95 10.46 -4.31
CA GLU A 121 -8.54 11.45 -5.20
C GLU A 121 -7.58 11.75 -6.38
N PRO A 122 -8.07 12.36 -7.48
CA PRO A 122 -7.22 12.83 -8.56
C PRO A 122 -6.23 13.91 -8.09
N GLU A 123 -5.01 13.88 -8.63
CA GLU A 123 -4.00 14.91 -8.39
C GLU A 123 -4.45 16.26 -8.99
N LYS A 124 -4.22 17.35 -8.24
CA LYS A 124 -4.53 18.72 -8.65
C LYS A 124 -3.34 19.62 -8.32
N ALA A 125 -2.91 20.44 -9.28
CA ALA A 125 -1.77 21.33 -9.08
C ALA A 125 -2.01 22.30 -7.91
N GLY A 126 -1.02 22.42 -7.02
CA GLY A 126 -1.08 23.32 -5.86
C GLY A 126 -1.99 22.85 -4.71
N VAL A 127 -2.61 21.67 -4.83
CA VAL A 127 -3.46 21.09 -3.78
C VAL A 127 -2.78 19.87 -3.19
N MET A 128 -2.84 19.74 -1.87
CA MET A 128 -2.36 18.54 -1.18
C MET A 128 -3.29 17.37 -1.51
N GLN A 129 -2.77 16.41 -2.27
CA GLN A 129 -3.54 15.22 -2.65
C GLN A 129 -3.66 14.25 -1.46
N ARG A 130 -4.89 13.78 -1.20
CA ARG A 130 -5.14 12.69 -0.25
C ARG A 130 -4.68 11.34 -0.79
N VAL A 131 -3.89 10.64 0.01
CA VAL A 131 -3.43 9.28 -0.27
C VAL A 131 -3.46 8.44 1.00
N CYS A 132 -3.42 7.13 0.83
CA CYS A 132 -3.06 6.21 1.92
C CYS A 132 -1.73 5.51 1.60
N ILE A 133 -1.03 5.05 2.63
CA ILE A 133 0.21 4.29 2.49
C ILE A 133 -0.11 2.81 2.60
N GLU A 134 0.06 2.08 1.51
CA GLU A 134 -0.17 0.63 1.52
C GLU A 134 1.01 -0.10 2.14
N SER A 135 2.23 0.28 1.75
CA SER A 135 3.45 -0.42 2.12
C SER A 135 4.64 0.52 2.16
N ALA A 136 5.65 0.18 2.95
CA ALA A 136 6.91 0.90 3.04
C ALA A 136 8.10 -0.08 3.05
N LYS A 137 9.21 0.29 2.40
CA LYS A 137 10.47 -0.48 2.40
C LYS A 137 11.67 0.46 2.45
N ASN A 138 12.83 -0.08 2.83
CA ASN A 138 14.07 0.68 3.02
C ASN A 138 13.88 1.85 4.00
N ILE A 139 13.22 1.56 5.13
CA ILE A 139 12.86 2.54 6.16
C ILE A 139 14.13 3.02 6.88
N VAL A 140 14.31 4.34 6.93
CA VAL A 140 15.33 5.03 7.69
C VAL A 140 14.65 6.08 8.57
N VAL A 141 14.88 6.01 9.88
CA VAL A 141 14.29 6.91 10.87
C VAL A 141 15.30 8.03 11.19
N GLY A 142 14.83 9.27 11.26
CA GLY A 142 15.60 10.41 11.74
C GLY A 142 14.80 11.24 12.75
N GLN A 143 15.50 12.16 13.44
CA GLN A 143 14.98 13.02 14.51
C GLN A 143 15.48 14.45 14.35
#